data_AF-A0A1H6UJW8-F1
#
_entry.id   AF-A0A1H6UJW8-F1
#
_cell.length_a   1.000
_cell.length_b   1.000
_cell.length_c   1.000
_cell.angle_alpha   90.00
_cell.angle_beta   90.00
_cell.angle_gamma   90.00
#
_symmetry.space_group_name_H-M   'P 1'
#
loop_
_entity.id
_entity.type
_entity.pdbx_description
1 polymer ?
#
loop_
_entity_poly.entity_id
_entity_poly.type
_entity_poly.pdbx_seq_one_letter_code
_entity_poly.pdbx_strand_id
1 'polypeptide(L)'
;MTDRATGTTRRGFVAVCGGGVVAVLGGCAETSSSPPYQDGQLNQTNQTNQTNQTNQTNQTNQTNQTNQTNQTNQTNQTNQTNATERTAQQTTAAEAAAITEPTTNAVPLDSLVLESHEYVLTQGYKGPVVQGTVVNTGSEVVRTVEVRVRVYNATGAQLGLYIARTSDLAAGNAWQFEVILLASPSDIADYEIAVLGVPD
;
A
#
# COMPACT_ATOMS: atom_id res chain seq x y z
N MET A 1 4.15 -17.27 75.15
CA MET A 1 5.59 -17.59 75.03
C MET A 1 6.11 -16.74 73.88
N THR A 2 6.61 -15.53 74.17
CA THR A 2 8.06 -15.16 74.18
C THR A 2 8.68 -15.47 72.81
N ASP A 3 9.25 -14.55 72.03
CA ASP A 3 10.08 -13.40 72.34
C ASP A 3 10.22 -12.46 71.11
N ARG A 4 10.74 -11.26 71.39
CA ARG A 4 11.13 -10.11 70.56
C ARG A 4 12.28 -10.40 69.58
N ALA A 5 12.41 -9.54 68.55
CA ALA A 5 13.61 -8.75 68.23
C ALA A 5 13.33 -7.84 67.00
N THR A 6 13.30 -6.50 67.11
CA THR A 6 14.40 -5.54 66.80
C THR A 6 15.14 -5.84 65.49
N GLY A 7 15.38 -4.94 64.53
CA GLY A 7 15.39 -3.48 64.50
C GLY A 7 16.52 -3.04 63.55
N THR A 8 16.38 -1.83 62.99
CA THR A 8 17.51 -0.91 62.71
C THR A 8 18.25 -1.00 61.36
N THR A 9 17.94 -0.02 60.50
CA THR A 9 18.87 0.96 59.86
C THR A 9 20.12 0.46 59.14
N ARG A 10 20.14 0.60 57.80
CA ARG A 10 21.37 0.62 57.01
C ARG A 10 21.79 2.06 56.70
N ARG A 11 22.87 2.52 57.35
CA ARG A 11 23.79 3.56 56.86
C ARG A 11 25.05 2.85 56.37
N GLY A 12 25.58 3.24 55.21
CA GLY A 12 26.83 2.70 54.69
C GLY A 12 27.20 3.31 53.34
N PHE A 13 27.92 4.41 53.41
CA PHE A 13 28.52 5.20 52.34
C PHE A 13 29.76 4.49 51.78
N VAL A 14 29.98 4.41 50.45
CA VAL A 14 31.31 4.53 49.80
C VAL A 14 31.10 4.93 48.33
N ALA A 15 31.73 6.04 47.95
CA ALA A 15 31.93 6.50 46.58
C ALA A 15 33.25 5.95 46.03
N VAL A 16 33.29 5.57 44.75
CA VAL A 16 34.53 5.51 43.96
C VAL A 16 34.23 6.07 42.56
N CYS A 17 34.90 7.18 42.25
CA CYS A 17 35.02 7.74 40.90
C CYS A 17 36.42 7.38 40.35
N GLY A 18 36.48 7.04 39.07
CA GLY A 18 37.69 6.82 38.28
C GLY A 18 37.31 5.93 37.09
N GLY A 19 37.44 6.30 35.82
CA GLY A 19 38.36 7.22 35.17
C GLY A 19 39.43 6.39 34.44
N GLY A 20 39.42 6.40 33.11
CA GLY A 20 40.60 6.08 32.28
C GLY A 20 40.57 4.78 31.47
N VAL A 21 40.52 4.96 30.16
CA VAL A 21 40.87 4.03 29.06
C VAL A 21 42.31 3.51 29.15
N VAL A 22 42.59 2.29 28.66
CA VAL A 22 43.39 1.93 27.45
C VAL A 22 43.45 0.39 27.29
N ALA A 23 43.41 -0.05 26.04
CA ALA A 23 43.44 -1.42 25.51
C ALA A 23 44.71 -2.24 25.80
N VAL A 24 44.58 -3.58 25.81
CA VAL A 24 45.56 -4.54 25.25
C VAL A 24 44.84 -5.77 24.68
N LEU A 25 45.43 -6.27 23.59
CA LEU A 25 45.06 -7.31 22.64
C LEU A 25 45.11 -8.75 23.20
N GLY A 26 44.38 -9.65 22.54
CA GLY A 26 44.88 -11.01 22.22
C GLY A 26 44.05 -12.21 22.68
N GLY A 27 43.74 -13.10 21.72
CA GLY A 27 43.84 -14.56 21.96
C GLY A 27 42.56 -15.38 21.81
N CYS A 28 42.52 -16.22 20.78
CA CYS A 28 41.50 -17.24 20.47
C CYS A 28 41.73 -18.56 21.24
N ALA A 29 40.66 -19.33 21.51
CA ALA A 29 40.52 -20.80 21.56
C ALA A 29 39.24 -21.15 22.38
N GLU A 30 38.14 -21.58 21.77
CA GLU A 30 37.74 -22.96 21.41
C GLU A 30 37.35 -23.90 22.59
N THR A 31 36.17 -24.52 22.39
CA THR A 31 35.63 -25.79 22.92
C THR A 31 34.73 -25.82 24.18
N SER A 32 33.44 -26.06 23.89
CA SER A 32 32.52 -27.08 24.44
C SER A 32 32.20 -27.14 25.94
N SER A 33 30.96 -26.82 26.30
CA SER A 33 30.01 -27.74 26.98
C SER A 33 28.66 -27.06 27.27
N SER A 34 27.58 -27.81 27.05
CA SER A 34 26.16 -27.47 27.26
C SER A 34 25.62 -28.36 28.41
N PRO A 35 24.35 -28.26 28.89
CA PRO A 35 23.54 -27.15 29.44
C PRO A 35 23.12 -27.47 30.91
N PRO A 36 22.15 -26.79 31.60
CA PRO A 36 20.70 -27.02 31.37
C PRO A 36 19.76 -25.79 31.57
N TYR A 37 18.49 -26.02 31.18
CA TYR A 37 17.27 -25.19 31.05
C TYR A 37 16.82 -24.28 32.23
N GLN A 38 16.12 -23.18 31.87
CA GLN A 38 14.78 -22.75 32.37
C GLN A 38 14.34 -21.45 31.62
N ASP A 39 13.30 -21.46 30.78
CA ASP A 39 11.85 -21.32 31.01
C ASP A 39 11.32 -19.85 30.91
N GLY A 40 10.31 -19.68 30.05
CA GLY A 40 9.28 -18.63 30.07
C GLY A 40 9.64 -17.17 29.78
N GLN A 41 9.27 -16.65 28.61
CA GLN A 41 8.10 -15.75 28.45
C GLN A 41 8.02 -15.11 27.05
N LEU A 42 6.81 -15.16 26.48
CA LEU A 42 6.38 -14.47 25.26
C LEU A 42 6.64 -12.95 25.33
N ASN A 43 7.06 -12.36 24.21
CA ASN A 43 6.39 -11.15 23.71
C ASN A 43 6.57 -10.98 22.20
N GLN A 44 5.43 -10.78 21.54
CA GLN A 44 5.31 -10.35 20.15
C GLN A 44 5.80 -8.92 20.00
N THR A 45 6.50 -8.62 18.91
CA THR A 45 6.39 -7.31 18.25
C THR A 45 6.66 -7.50 16.77
N ASN A 46 5.64 -7.27 15.94
CA ASN A 46 5.76 -7.25 14.49
C ASN A 46 6.74 -6.13 14.10
N GLN A 47 7.93 -6.51 13.65
CA GLN A 47 8.81 -5.63 12.88
C GLN A 47 8.56 -5.88 11.39
N THR A 48 7.96 -4.91 10.72
CA THR A 48 8.31 -4.64 9.32
C THR A 48 8.21 -3.14 9.06
N ASN A 49 9.31 -2.43 9.31
CA ASN A 49 9.62 -1.17 8.63
C ASN A 49 10.95 -1.43 7.91
N GLN A 50 10.91 -1.63 6.59
CA GLN A 50 12.06 -1.39 5.73
C GLN A 50 11.65 -0.50 4.57
N THR A 51 11.98 0.78 4.77
CA THR A 51 12.10 1.81 3.76
C THR A 51 13.23 1.43 2.80
N ASN A 52 12.96 1.38 1.50
CA ASN A 52 14.01 1.49 0.49
C ASN A 52 13.97 2.88 -0.14
N GLN A 53 15.08 3.60 0.04
CA GLN A 53 15.36 4.93 -0.46
C GLN A 53 15.98 4.89 -1.86
N THR A 54 15.32 5.61 -2.79
CA THR A 54 15.81 6.61 -3.77
C THR A 54 16.64 6.26 -5.03
N ASN A 55 16.24 7.00 -6.10
CA ASN A 55 16.96 7.55 -7.29
C ASN A 55 16.72 6.80 -8.62
N GLN A 56 16.39 7.41 -9.78
CA GLN A 56 16.66 8.76 -10.31
C GLN A 56 15.53 9.27 -11.25
N THR A 57 15.46 10.60 -11.33
CA THR A 57 14.81 11.46 -12.32
C THR A 57 15.12 11.05 -13.78
N ASN A 58 14.10 11.04 -14.64
CA ASN A 58 14.29 11.38 -16.06
C ASN A 58 13.21 12.38 -16.50
N GLN A 59 13.69 13.56 -16.86
CA GLN A 59 12.94 14.62 -17.53
C GLN A 59 12.64 14.26 -18.99
N THR A 60 11.44 14.65 -19.41
CA THR A 60 11.04 15.06 -20.76
C THR A 60 10.96 13.99 -21.86
N ASN A 61 9.72 13.66 -22.23
CA ASN A 61 9.28 13.73 -23.63
C ASN A 61 7.90 14.37 -23.69
N GLN A 62 7.88 15.67 -23.99
CA GLN A 62 6.74 16.30 -24.64
C GLN A 62 6.61 15.68 -26.03
N THR A 63 5.44 15.11 -26.34
CA THR A 63 4.64 15.28 -27.57
C THR A 63 3.73 14.07 -27.70
N ASN A 64 2.47 14.24 -27.30
CA ASN A 64 1.27 13.76 -28.00
C ASN A 64 0.07 14.40 -27.29
N GLN A 65 -0.09 15.70 -27.56
CA GLN A 65 -1.38 16.35 -27.46
C GLN A 65 -2.26 15.76 -28.55
N THR A 66 -3.26 14.96 -28.18
CA THR A 66 -4.67 14.99 -28.61
C THR A 66 -5.34 13.84 -27.85
N ASN A 67 -6.52 14.08 -27.26
CA ASN A 67 -7.30 13.20 -26.34
C ASN A 67 -7.09 13.37 -24.82
N GLN A 68 -6.51 14.50 -24.37
CA GLN A 68 -6.82 15.02 -23.02
C GLN A 68 -8.07 15.90 -23.07
N THR A 69 -9.24 15.29 -23.15
CA THR A 69 -10.47 15.96 -22.68
C THR A 69 -11.27 14.95 -21.88
N ASN A 70 -10.84 14.74 -20.63
CA ASN A 70 -11.68 14.38 -19.48
C ASN A 70 -10.92 14.62 -18.17
N GLN A 71 -10.15 15.71 -18.08
CA GLN A 71 -9.82 16.30 -16.78
C GLN A 71 -11.06 17.06 -16.29
N THR A 72 -12.07 16.32 -15.81
CA THR A 72 -12.92 16.90 -14.77
C THR A 72 -12.42 16.30 -13.47
N ASN A 73 -11.38 16.91 -12.90
CA ASN A 73 -11.06 16.75 -11.49
C ASN A 73 -12.24 17.33 -10.70
N GLN A 74 -13.30 16.54 -10.51
CA GLN A 74 -14.15 16.74 -9.35
C GLN A 74 -13.30 16.30 -8.16
N THR A 75 -12.70 17.28 -7.50
CA THR A 75 -12.21 17.13 -6.13
C THR A 75 -13.42 16.77 -5.28
N ASN A 76 -13.73 15.47 -5.21
CA ASN A 76 -14.72 14.92 -4.28
C ASN A 76 -14.11 15.00 -2.88
N GLN A 77 -14.10 16.19 -2.29
CA GLN A 77 -14.08 16.35 -0.84
C GLN A 77 -15.40 15.81 -0.30
N THR A 78 -15.52 14.50 -0.22
CA THR A 78 -16.67 13.84 0.41
C THR A 78 -16.26 13.42 1.81
N ASN A 79 -16.60 14.25 2.79
CA ASN A 79 -16.79 13.96 4.22
C ASN A 79 -16.26 12.58 4.70
N GLN A 80 -14.96 12.48 4.96
CA GLN A 80 -14.30 11.29 5.56
C GLN A 80 -14.58 11.14 7.07
N THR A 81 -15.80 11.41 7.52
CA THR A 81 -16.16 11.19 8.93
C THR A 81 -16.93 9.87 9.02
N ASN A 82 -16.18 8.77 9.25
CA ASN A 82 -16.62 7.38 9.49
C ASN A 82 -16.59 6.40 8.29
N ALA A 83 -15.53 6.41 7.46
CA ALA A 83 -15.26 5.26 6.61
C ALA A 83 -14.70 4.11 7.48
N THR A 84 -15.44 3.00 7.59
CA THR A 84 -14.98 1.82 8.34
C THR A 84 -13.89 1.11 7.56
N GLU A 85 -12.73 0.88 8.18
CA GLU A 85 -11.66 0.05 7.63
C GLU A 85 -12.13 -1.39 7.39
N ARG A 86 -11.51 -2.09 6.42
CA ARG A 86 -11.77 -3.51 6.19
C ARG A 86 -11.38 -4.33 7.43
N THR A 87 -12.15 -5.36 7.76
CA THR A 87 -11.68 -6.42 8.67
C THR A 87 -10.58 -7.25 7.99
N ALA A 88 -9.78 -8.00 8.76
CA ALA A 88 -8.75 -8.88 8.19
C ALA A 88 -9.31 -9.86 7.15
N GLN A 89 -10.50 -10.42 7.38
CA GLN A 89 -11.16 -11.32 6.45
C GLN A 89 -11.57 -10.61 5.15
N GLN A 90 -12.05 -9.37 5.26
CA GLN A 90 -12.40 -8.53 4.12
C GLN A 90 -11.17 -8.10 3.34
N THR A 91 -10.04 -7.82 4.00
CA THR A 91 -8.77 -7.51 3.36
C THR A 91 -8.29 -8.67 2.49
N THR A 92 -8.27 -9.90 3.02
CA THR A 92 -7.89 -11.09 2.23
C THR A 92 -8.82 -11.30 1.02
N ALA A 93 -10.13 -11.08 1.18
CA ALA A 93 -11.07 -11.17 0.07
C ALA A 93 -10.87 -10.05 -0.98
N ALA A 94 -10.54 -8.84 -0.55
CA ALA A 94 -10.24 -7.73 -1.43
C ALA A 94 -8.94 -7.96 -2.21
N GLU A 95 -7.88 -8.43 -1.55
CA GLU A 95 -6.60 -8.77 -2.17
C GLU A 95 -6.75 -9.87 -3.23
N ALA A 96 -7.61 -10.86 -2.97
CA ALA A 96 -7.88 -11.93 -3.92
C ALA A 96 -8.68 -11.45 -5.16
N ALA A 97 -9.46 -10.37 -5.02
CA ALA A 97 -10.31 -9.84 -6.08
C ALA A 97 -9.66 -8.68 -6.85
N ALA A 98 -8.78 -7.92 -6.21
CA ALA A 98 -8.08 -6.80 -6.83
C ALA A 98 -7.01 -7.31 -7.80
N ILE A 99 -6.86 -6.61 -8.92
CA ILE A 99 -5.78 -6.86 -9.86
C ILE A 99 -4.79 -5.70 -9.73
N THR A 100 -3.51 -6.01 -9.58
CA THR A 100 -2.43 -5.01 -9.41
C THR A 100 -1.36 -5.08 -10.50
N GLU A 101 -1.38 -6.14 -11.32
CA GLU A 101 -0.36 -6.40 -12.34
C GLU A 101 -0.82 -5.91 -13.72
N PRO A 102 -0.21 -4.84 -14.25
CA PRO A 102 -0.62 -4.25 -15.52
C PRO A 102 -0.27 -5.12 -16.72
N THR A 103 -1.06 -5.01 -17.80
CA THR A 103 -0.69 -5.64 -19.08
C THR A 103 0.50 -4.91 -19.71
N THR A 104 1.61 -5.63 -19.97
CA THR A 104 2.86 -5.05 -20.48
C THR A 104 2.69 -4.29 -21.80
N ASN A 105 1.85 -4.79 -22.71
CA ASN A 105 1.69 -4.23 -24.07
C ASN A 105 0.44 -3.36 -24.22
N ALA A 106 -0.25 -3.03 -23.12
CA ALA A 106 -1.41 -2.15 -23.18
C ALA A 106 -0.97 -0.70 -23.39
N VAL A 107 -1.54 -0.05 -24.40
CA VAL A 107 -1.26 1.33 -24.81
C VAL A 107 -2.55 2.14 -24.88
N PRO A 108 -2.50 3.48 -24.80
CA PRO A 108 -3.68 4.29 -25.07
C PRO A 108 -4.17 4.05 -26.50
N LEU A 109 -5.48 3.85 -26.65
CA LEU A 109 -6.13 3.71 -27.96
C LEU A 109 -7.15 4.84 -28.12
N ASP A 110 -7.10 5.55 -29.24
CA ASP A 110 -8.04 6.64 -29.55
C ASP A 110 -9.50 6.16 -29.64
N SER A 111 -9.72 4.87 -29.88
CA SER A 111 -11.04 4.25 -29.90
C SER A 111 -11.65 4.07 -28.51
N LEU A 112 -10.85 4.05 -27.44
CA LEU A 112 -11.34 3.83 -26.08
C LEU A 112 -11.58 5.15 -25.36
N VAL A 113 -12.84 5.41 -25.03
CA VAL A 113 -13.28 6.62 -24.34
C VAL A 113 -13.72 6.27 -22.93
N LEU A 114 -13.13 6.94 -21.93
CA LEU A 114 -13.62 6.91 -20.54
C LEU A 114 -14.79 7.88 -20.43
N GLU A 115 -16.02 7.38 -20.42
CA GLU A 115 -17.22 8.22 -20.36
C GLU A 115 -17.50 8.76 -18.95
N SER A 116 -17.26 7.93 -17.93
CA SER A 116 -17.50 8.29 -16.54
C SER A 116 -16.55 7.55 -15.61
N HIS A 117 -16.27 8.16 -14.47
CA HIS A 117 -15.63 7.51 -13.34
C HIS A 117 -15.99 8.23 -12.03
N GLU A 118 -16.09 7.48 -10.94
CA GLU A 118 -16.36 8.02 -9.61
C GLU A 118 -15.71 7.14 -8.54
N TYR A 119 -15.20 7.76 -7.48
CA TYR A 119 -14.79 7.07 -6.27
C TYR A 119 -16.00 6.79 -5.39
N VAL A 120 -16.19 5.54 -5.00
CA VAL A 120 -17.31 5.09 -4.16
C VAL A 120 -16.79 4.20 -3.04
N LEU A 121 -17.28 4.45 -1.82
CA LEU A 121 -17.04 3.56 -0.69
C LEU A 121 -18.15 2.52 -0.62
N THR A 122 -17.82 1.28 -1.01
CA THR A 122 -18.75 0.15 -1.02
C THR A 122 -18.66 -0.63 0.29
N GLN A 123 -19.79 -1.15 0.75
CA GLN A 123 -19.87 -2.02 1.92
C GLN A 123 -19.24 -3.39 1.66
N GLY A 124 -18.93 -4.12 2.73
CA GLY A 124 -18.35 -5.46 2.63
C GLY A 124 -16.88 -5.45 2.22
N TYR A 125 -16.43 -6.49 1.52
CA TYR A 125 -15.00 -6.64 1.21
C TYR A 125 -14.49 -5.64 0.17
N LYS A 126 -15.36 -5.14 -0.71
CA LYS A 126 -14.94 -4.24 -1.80
C LYS A 126 -14.37 -2.93 -1.27
N GLY A 127 -14.93 -2.35 -0.20
CA GLY A 127 -14.41 -1.13 0.40
C GLY A 127 -14.30 0.01 -0.63
N PRO A 128 -13.18 0.76 -0.67
CA PRO A 128 -12.98 1.83 -1.64
C PRO A 128 -12.83 1.27 -3.06
N VAL A 129 -13.64 1.80 -3.98
CA VAL A 129 -13.70 1.39 -5.39
C VAL A 129 -13.70 2.64 -6.28
N VAL A 130 -13.02 2.58 -7.42
CA VAL A 130 -13.29 3.49 -8.54
C VAL A 130 -14.12 2.74 -9.57
N GLN A 131 -15.32 3.23 -9.84
CA GLN A 131 -16.25 2.63 -10.80
C GLN A 131 -16.53 3.60 -11.95
N GLY A 132 -16.90 3.09 -13.12
CA GLY A 132 -17.15 3.94 -14.28
C GLY A 132 -17.52 3.17 -15.53
N THR A 133 -17.55 3.87 -16.66
CA THR A 133 -17.88 3.29 -17.98
C THR A 133 -16.81 3.64 -19.00
N VAL A 134 -16.32 2.62 -19.71
CA VAL A 134 -15.46 2.76 -20.91
C VAL A 134 -16.26 2.36 -22.14
N VAL A 135 -16.15 3.12 -23.23
CA VAL A 135 -16.78 2.81 -24.51
C VAL A 135 -15.74 2.63 -25.60
N ASN A 136 -15.90 1.58 -26.42
CA ASN A 136 -15.16 1.42 -27.66
C ASN A 136 -15.90 2.15 -28.79
N THR A 137 -15.44 3.35 -29.11
CA THR A 137 -15.96 4.21 -30.19
C THR A 137 -15.36 3.90 -31.56
N GLY A 138 -14.41 2.96 -31.64
CA GLY A 138 -13.81 2.50 -32.89
C GLY A 138 -14.71 1.59 -33.71
N SER A 139 -14.16 1.05 -34.79
CA SER A 139 -14.85 0.09 -35.69
C SER A 139 -14.49 -1.37 -35.46
N GLU A 140 -13.40 -1.64 -34.72
CA GLU A 140 -12.89 -2.99 -34.46
C GLU A 140 -13.11 -3.41 -33.01
N VAL A 141 -13.05 -4.72 -32.76
CA VAL A 141 -13.03 -5.26 -31.38
C VAL A 141 -11.69 -4.94 -30.71
N VAL A 142 -11.72 -4.60 -29.42
CA VAL A 142 -10.50 -4.46 -28.62
C VAL A 142 -10.36 -5.68 -27.71
N ARG A 143 -9.30 -6.48 -27.93
CA ARG A 143 -9.10 -7.78 -27.25
C ARG A 143 -8.91 -7.68 -25.77
N THR A 144 -8.23 -6.63 -25.33
CA THR A 144 -8.01 -6.37 -23.92
C THR A 144 -8.19 -4.89 -23.71
N VAL A 145 -9.12 -4.55 -22.83
CA VAL A 145 -9.33 -3.19 -22.32
C VAL A 145 -8.97 -3.20 -20.85
N GLU A 146 -8.11 -2.28 -20.44
CA GLU A 146 -7.59 -2.16 -19.09
C GLU A 146 -7.78 -0.74 -18.57
N VAL A 147 -8.40 -0.62 -17.40
CA VAL A 147 -8.44 0.63 -16.63
C VAL A 147 -7.35 0.55 -15.57
N ARG A 148 -6.50 1.57 -15.48
CA ARG A 148 -5.47 1.73 -14.45
C ARG A 148 -5.83 2.88 -13.54
N VAL A 149 -5.81 2.64 -12.23
CA VAL A 149 -6.04 3.65 -11.20
C VAL A 149 -4.81 3.73 -10.30
N ARG A 150 -4.13 4.88 -10.33
CA ARG A 150 -3.06 5.21 -9.37
C ARG A 150 -3.68 6.00 -8.24
N VAL A 151 -3.43 5.57 -7.01
CA VAL A 151 -4.02 6.17 -5.82
C VAL A 151 -2.95 6.91 -5.04
N TYR A 152 -3.27 8.09 -4.53
CA TYR A 152 -2.34 8.97 -3.82
C TYR A 152 -2.91 9.39 -2.46
N ASN A 153 -2.02 9.61 -1.50
CA ASN A 153 -2.38 10.22 -0.22
C ASN A 153 -2.32 11.75 -0.27
N ALA A 154 -2.66 12.40 0.84
CA ALA A 154 -2.73 13.87 0.93
C ALA A 154 -1.40 14.60 0.70
N THR A 155 -0.27 13.89 0.78
CA THR A 155 1.06 14.46 0.50
C THR A 155 1.50 14.24 -0.96
N GLY A 156 0.67 13.58 -1.77
CA GLY A 156 0.97 13.21 -3.16
C GLY A 156 1.80 11.93 -3.31
N ALA A 157 2.04 11.17 -2.23
CA ALA A 157 2.74 9.90 -2.33
C ALA A 157 1.78 8.82 -2.87
N GLN A 158 2.27 8.02 -3.82
CA GLN A 158 1.50 6.92 -4.40
C GLN A 158 1.31 5.81 -3.36
N LEU A 159 0.06 5.45 -3.11
CA LEU A 159 -0.35 4.34 -2.24
C LEU A 159 -0.42 3.01 -3.01
N GLY A 160 -0.78 3.05 -4.30
CA GLY A 160 -0.89 1.85 -5.10
C GLY A 160 -1.27 2.08 -6.56
N LEU A 161 -1.21 1.00 -7.34
CA LEU A 161 -1.73 0.91 -8.70
C LEU A 161 -2.68 -0.28 -8.75
N TYR A 162 -3.93 -0.03 -9.10
CA TYR A 162 -4.99 -1.03 -9.15
C TYR A 162 -5.64 -1.00 -10.53
N ILE A 163 -6.12 -2.15 -11.00
CA ILE A 163 -6.65 -2.26 -12.35
C ILE A 163 -7.98 -3.01 -12.39
N ALA A 164 -8.75 -2.71 -13.43
CA ALA A 164 -9.82 -3.57 -13.92
C ALA A 164 -9.53 -3.92 -15.37
N ARG A 165 -9.98 -5.10 -15.81
CA ARG A 165 -9.76 -5.57 -17.18
C ARG A 165 -10.99 -6.28 -17.71
N THR A 166 -11.26 -6.09 -18.99
CA THR A 166 -12.20 -6.90 -19.76
C THR A 166 -11.54 -7.34 -21.07
N SER A 167 -12.10 -8.36 -21.72
CA SER A 167 -11.68 -8.82 -23.03
C SER A 167 -12.79 -8.64 -24.08
N ASP A 168 -12.37 -8.60 -25.35
CA ASP A 168 -13.26 -8.61 -26.52
C ASP A 168 -14.36 -7.54 -26.49
N LEU A 169 -14.01 -6.29 -26.14
CA LEU A 169 -14.95 -5.17 -26.16
C LEU A 169 -15.27 -4.79 -27.61
N ALA A 170 -16.42 -5.23 -28.11
CA ALA A 170 -16.86 -4.96 -29.47
C ALA A 170 -17.03 -3.46 -29.76
N ALA A 171 -16.89 -3.09 -31.02
CA ALA A 171 -17.15 -1.74 -31.50
C ALA A 171 -18.56 -1.25 -31.14
N GLY A 172 -18.66 -0.01 -30.63
CA GLY A 172 -19.90 0.61 -30.17
C GLY A 172 -20.38 0.15 -28.79
N ASN A 173 -19.73 -0.84 -28.16
CA ASN A 173 -20.14 -1.33 -26.85
C ASN A 173 -19.47 -0.58 -25.70
N ALA A 174 -20.17 -0.60 -24.57
CA ALA A 174 -19.72 -0.04 -23.30
C ALA A 174 -19.38 -1.16 -22.30
N TRP A 175 -18.39 -0.92 -21.46
CA TRP A 175 -18.01 -1.76 -20.32
C TRP A 175 -18.10 -0.95 -19.03
N GLN A 176 -18.96 -1.38 -18.10
CA GLN A 176 -18.94 -0.90 -16.73
C GLN A 176 -17.84 -1.62 -15.95
N PHE A 177 -16.94 -0.85 -15.34
CA PHE A 177 -15.82 -1.37 -14.58
C PHE A 177 -15.92 -1.00 -13.09
N GLU A 178 -15.24 -1.79 -12.27
CA GLU A 178 -14.96 -1.50 -10.88
C GLU A 178 -13.51 -1.85 -10.59
N VAL A 179 -12.75 -0.91 -10.02
CA VAL A 179 -11.37 -1.11 -9.56
C VAL A 179 -11.35 -1.09 -8.04
N ILE A 180 -11.06 -2.24 -7.42
CA ILE A 180 -10.94 -2.36 -5.96
C ILE A 180 -9.60 -1.75 -5.52
N LEU A 181 -9.65 -0.76 -4.62
CA LEU A 181 -8.45 -0.13 -4.07
C LEU A 181 -8.08 -0.81 -2.75
N LEU A 182 -6.84 -1.28 -2.63
CA LEU A 182 -6.39 -1.94 -1.39
C LEU A 182 -5.95 -0.94 -0.30
N ALA A 183 -5.78 0.33 -0.65
CA ALA A 183 -5.50 1.40 0.31
C ALA A 183 -6.68 1.63 1.27
N SER A 184 -6.35 2.05 2.50
CA SER A 184 -7.35 2.43 3.50
C SER A 184 -8.11 3.68 3.06
N PRO A 185 -9.46 3.73 3.17
CA PRO A 185 -10.27 4.87 2.73
C PRO A 185 -9.85 6.21 3.34
N SER A 186 -9.33 6.18 4.56
CA SER A 186 -8.85 7.35 5.30
C SER A 186 -7.52 7.91 4.76
N ASP A 187 -6.70 7.08 4.11
CA ASP A 187 -5.41 7.47 3.54
C ASP A 187 -5.53 8.01 2.10
N ILE A 188 -6.62 7.68 1.39
CA ILE A 188 -6.86 8.07 0.00
C ILE A 188 -7.26 9.55 -0.05
N ALA A 189 -6.49 10.36 -0.75
CA ALA A 189 -6.80 11.76 -0.99
C ALA A 189 -7.11 12.07 -2.46
N ASP A 190 -6.48 11.33 -3.38
CA ASP A 190 -6.66 11.56 -4.82
C ASP A 190 -6.40 10.28 -5.63
N TYR A 191 -6.82 10.28 -6.90
CA TYR A 191 -6.48 9.23 -7.85
C TYR A 191 -6.34 9.76 -9.28
N GLU A 192 -5.45 9.12 -10.04
CA GLU A 192 -5.37 9.27 -11.49
C GLU A 192 -5.89 8.01 -12.17
N ILE A 193 -6.60 8.19 -13.28
CA ILE A 193 -7.19 7.10 -14.06
C ILE A 193 -6.72 7.16 -15.52
N ALA A 194 -6.45 5.99 -16.11
CA ALA A 194 -6.15 5.84 -17.52
C ALA A 194 -6.85 4.61 -18.10
N VAL A 195 -7.27 4.72 -19.36
CA VAL A 195 -7.82 3.59 -20.13
C VAL A 195 -6.82 3.22 -21.21
N LEU A 196 -6.53 1.93 -21.31
CA LEU A 196 -5.56 1.36 -22.24
C LEU A 196 -6.18 0.14 -22.91
N GLY A 197 -5.65 -0.19 -24.09
CA GLY A 197 -5.99 -1.43 -24.76
C GLY A 197 -4.80 -2.11 -25.40
N VAL A 198 -4.96 -3.39 -25.70
CA VAL A 198 -4.06 -4.12 -26.59
C VAL A 198 -4.74 -4.16 -27.96
N PRO A 199 -4.14 -3.55 -29.00
CA PRO A 199 -4.69 -3.62 -30.36
C PRO A 199 -4.66 -5.07 -30.86
N ASP A 200 -5.59 -5.39 -31.78
CA ASP A 200 -5.65 -6.66 -32.50
C ASP A 200 -4.41 -6.90 -33.39
#